data_AF-A0A958SDG0-F1
#
_entry.id   AF-A0A958SDG0-F1
#
_cell.length_a   1.000
_cell.length_b   1.000
_cell.length_c   1.000
_cell.angle_alpha   90.00
_cell.angle_beta   90.00
_cell.angle_gamma   90.00
#
_symmetry.space_group_name_H-M   'P 1'
#
loop_
_entity.id
_entity.type
_entity.pdbx_description
1 polymer ?
#
loop_
_entity_poly.entity_id
_entity_poly.type
_entity_poly.pdbx_seq_one_letter_code
_entity_poly.pdbx_strand_id
1 'polypeptide(L)'
;MFKTFIFFLAIMINTIFRCLFLYVFALLRWVPIEIFKKYFFVKIVKTGENWVATNNLVIDTLTKTRFEIIQEKELNFSKTKSYLIISNHRSWVDILVLQRIFNKQVPFLRFFIKQELKWIPFLGLAFKILDFPFMKRYTK
;
A
#
# COMPACT_ATOMS: atom_id res chain seq x y z
N MET A 1 -7.74 -13.73 -22.02
CA MET A 1 -6.76 -14.59 -21.33
C MET A 1 -5.35 -13.99 -21.33
N PHE A 2 -4.76 -13.66 -22.48
CA PHE A 2 -3.39 -13.11 -22.57
C PHE A 2 -3.17 -11.79 -21.79
N LYS A 3 -4.05 -10.78 -21.95
CA LYS A 3 -3.94 -9.52 -21.19
C LYS A 3 -4.06 -9.70 -19.67
N THR A 4 -4.93 -10.63 -19.25
CA THR A 4 -5.11 -10.97 -17.83
C THR A 4 -3.85 -11.60 -17.24
N PHE A 5 -3.20 -12.50 -17.99
CA PHE A 5 -1.92 -13.09 -17.59
C PHE A 5 -0.84 -12.01 -17.43
N ILE A 6 -0.70 -11.12 -18.43
CA ILE A 6 0.25 -9.99 -18.36
C ILE A 6 -0.03 -9.10 -17.16
N PHE A 7 -1.30 -8.81 -16.88
CA PHE A 7 -1.71 -8.01 -15.72
C PHE A 7 -1.22 -8.62 -14.41
N PHE A 8 -1.51 -9.90 -14.16
CA PHE A 8 -1.05 -10.55 -12.92
C PHE A 8 0.47 -10.65 -12.85
N LEU A 9 1.15 -10.92 -13.97
CA LEU A 9 2.60 -10.96 -14.03
C LEU A 9 3.22 -9.58 -13.71
N ALA A 10 2.68 -8.50 -14.27
CA ALA A 10 3.14 -7.14 -14.02
C ALA A 10 2.97 -6.73 -12.55
N ILE A 11 1.81 -7.03 -11.95
CA ILE A 11 1.57 -6.78 -10.52
C ILE A 11 2.53 -7.60 -9.66
N MET A 12 2.76 -8.87 -9.99
CA MET A 12 3.67 -9.75 -9.25
C MET A 12 5.11 -9.24 -9.30
N ILE A 13 5.62 -8.92 -10.50
CA ILE A 13 6.98 -8.38 -10.68
C ILE A 13 7.13 -7.06 -9.93
N ASN A 14 6.18 -6.12 -10.06
CA ASN A 14 6.21 -4.86 -9.32
C ASN A 14 6.20 -5.11 -7.81
N THR A 15 5.39 -6.06 -7.32
CA THR A 15 5.32 -6.38 -5.89
C THR A 15 6.63 -6.93 -5.35
N ILE A 16 7.21 -7.94 -6.01
CA ILE A 16 8.47 -8.55 -5.59
C ILE A 16 9.59 -7.51 -5.63
N PHE A 17 9.70 -6.77 -6.75
CA PHE A 17 10.71 -5.73 -6.91
C PHE A 17 10.63 -4.67 -5.81
N ARG A 18 9.44 -4.13 -5.53
CA ARG A 18 9.25 -3.11 -4.49
C ARG A 18 9.50 -3.67 -3.09
N CYS A 19 9.13 -4.92 -2.83
CA CYS A 19 9.42 -5.59 -1.55
C CYS A 19 10.93 -5.69 -1.32
N LEU A 20 11.73 -6.09 -2.32
CA LEU A 20 13.19 -6.16 -2.21
C LEU A 20 13.81 -4.80 -1.85
N PHE A 21 13.42 -3.73 -2.55
CA PHE A 21 13.87 -2.37 -2.22
C PHE A 21 13.47 -1.94 -0.82
N LEU A 22 12.24 -2.26 -0.41
CA LEU A 22 11.73 -1.96 0.91
C LEU A 22 12.54 -2.67 2.00
N TYR A 23 12.95 -3.93 1.79
CA TYR A 23 13.78 -4.67 2.74
C TYR A 23 15.19 -4.11 2.83
N VAL A 24 15.80 -3.73 1.70
CA VAL A 24 17.10 -3.06 1.70
C VAL A 24 17.04 -1.78 2.54
N PHE A 25 16.02 -0.94 2.36
CA PHE A 25 15.85 0.25 3.19
C PHE A 25 15.54 -0.05 4.65
N ALA A 26 14.81 -1.13 4.94
CA ALA A 26 14.55 -1.56 6.32
C ALA A 26 15.82 -2.03 7.05
N LEU A 27 16.71 -2.75 6.35
CA LEU A 27 18.01 -3.15 6.88
C LEU A 27 18.89 -1.93 7.15
N LEU A 28 18.97 -1.00 6.20
CA LEU A 28 19.72 0.25 6.38
C LEU A 28 19.17 1.06 7.56
N ARG A 29 17.84 1.11 7.76
CA ARG A 29 17.22 1.80 8.90
C ARG A 29 17.72 1.32 10.28
N TRP A 30 18.35 0.15 10.41
CA TRP A 30 18.79 -0.39 11.70
C TRP A 30 19.94 0.41 12.36
N VAL A 31 20.64 1.27 11.64
CA VAL A 31 21.67 2.13 12.25
C VAL A 31 21.04 3.01 13.36
N PRO A 32 21.62 3.05 14.59
CA PRO A 32 21.02 3.70 15.76
C PRO A 32 21.11 5.24 15.75
N ILE A 33 21.04 5.87 14.58
CA ILE A 33 21.08 7.32 14.39
C ILE A 33 19.69 7.81 13.98
N GLU A 34 19.07 8.68 14.78
CA GLU A 34 17.66 9.07 14.59
C GLU A 34 17.37 9.75 13.25
N ILE A 35 18.29 10.60 12.76
CA ILE A 35 18.17 11.24 11.44
C ILE A 35 18.18 10.17 10.33
N PHE A 36 19.05 9.17 10.47
CA PHE A 36 19.17 8.07 9.52
C PHE A 36 17.91 7.20 9.52
N LYS A 37 17.40 6.84 10.71
CA LYS A 37 16.14 6.09 10.87
C LYS A 37 14.98 6.81 10.19
N LYS A 38 14.84 8.12 10.41
CA LYS A 38 13.78 8.94 9.81
C LYS A 38 13.91 9.00 8.28
N TYR A 39 15.12 9.19 7.77
CA TYR A 39 15.38 9.23 6.33
C TYR A 39 14.98 7.91 5.64
N PHE A 40 15.43 6.77 6.16
CA PHE A 40 15.07 5.47 5.58
C PHE A 40 13.61 5.12 5.78
N PHE A 41 12.98 5.54 6.88
CA PHE A 41 11.53 5.40 7.02
C PHE A 41 10.77 6.15 5.93
N VAL A 42 11.16 7.38 5.59
CA VAL A 42 10.56 8.11 4.46
C VAL A 42 10.77 7.35 3.14
N LYS A 43 11.93 6.71 2.92
CA LYS A 43 12.17 5.90 1.72
C LYS A 43 11.30 4.65 1.67
N ILE A 44 11.14 3.93 2.80
CA ILE A 44 10.24 2.78 2.94
C ILE A 44 8.82 3.17 2.55
N VAL A 45 8.30 4.27 3.11
CA VAL A 45 6.95 4.77 2.81
C VAL A 45 6.82 5.14 1.33
N LYS A 46 7.80 5.87 0.76
CA LYS A 46 7.81 6.21 -0.67
C LYS A 46 7.83 4.98 -1.58
N THR A 47 8.50 3.90 -1.18
CA THR A 47 8.46 2.62 -1.91
C THR A 47 7.04 2.05 -1.96
N GLY A 48 6.31 2.11 -0.84
CA GLY A 48 4.88 1.76 -0.79
C GLY A 48 4.00 2.64 -1.69
N GLU A 49 4.16 3.97 -1.62
CA GLU A 49 3.43 4.91 -2.50
C GLU A 49 3.70 4.64 -3.99
N ASN A 50 4.95 4.29 -4.32
CA ASN A 50 5.33 3.97 -5.69
C ASN A 50 4.83 2.59 -6.14
N TRP A 51 4.75 1.60 -5.25
CA TRP A 51 4.10 0.32 -5.52
C TRP A 51 2.63 0.54 -5.91
N VAL A 52 1.90 1.34 -5.14
CA VAL A 52 0.51 1.73 -5.46
C VAL A 52 0.43 2.47 -6.79
N ALA A 53 1.31 3.45 -7.02
CA ALA A 53 1.29 4.24 -8.26
C ALA A 53 1.53 3.35 -9.50
N THR A 54 2.49 2.42 -9.45
CA THR A 54 2.73 1.48 -10.54
C THR A 54 1.55 0.53 -10.73
N ASN A 55 0.93 0.02 -9.66
CA ASN A 55 -0.27 -0.82 -9.78
C ASN A 55 -1.43 -0.08 -10.45
N ASN A 56 -1.64 1.19 -10.11
CA ASN A 56 -2.66 2.02 -10.76
C ASN A 56 -2.40 2.17 -12.26
N LEU A 57 -1.15 2.41 -12.68
CA LEU A 57 -0.78 2.46 -14.09
C LEU A 57 -1.05 1.13 -14.81
N VAL A 58 -0.73 0.00 -14.17
CA VAL A 58 -1.01 -1.33 -14.72
C VAL A 58 -2.53 -1.57 -14.85
N ILE A 59 -3.33 -1.13 -13.88
CA ILE A 59 -4.80 -1.19 -13.94
C ILE A 59 -5.34 -0.34 -15.09
N ASP A 60 -4.88 0.91 -15.24
CA ASP A 60 -5.36 1.82 -16.30
C ASP A 60 -5.00 1.33 -17.70
N THR A 61 -3.82 0.72 -17.85
CA THR A 61 -3.31 0.30 -19.16
C THR A 61 -3.84 -1.06 -19.60
N LEU A 62 -4.01 -2.01 -18.68
CA LEU A 62 -4.33 -3.40 -19.02
C LEU A 62 -5.79 -3.78 -18.75
N THR A 63 -6.55 -2.96 -18.03
CA THR A 63 -7.97 -3.19 -17.73
C THR A 63 -8.86 -2.12 -18.35
N LYS A 64 -10.16 -2.39 -18.44
CA LYS A 64 -11.17 -1.40 -18.87
C LYS A 64 -11.88 -0.75 -17.66
N THR A 65 -11.29 -0.85 -16.48
CA THR A 65 -11.92 -0.40 -15.23
C THR A 65 -12.04 1.12 -15.23
N ARG A 66 -13.25 1.64 -15.08
CA ARG A 66 -13.52 3.07 -14.94
C ARG A 66 -13.86 3.35 -13.48
N PHE A 67 -13.21 4.36 -12.92
CA PHE A 67 -13.46 4.81 -11.56
C PHE A 67 -14.23 6.12 -11.64
N GLU A 68 -15.44 6.12 -11.10
CA GLU A 68 -16.25 7.32 -10.92
C GLU A 68 -16.16 7.72 -9.45
N ILE A 69 -15.68 8.94 -9.19
CA ILE A 69 -15.48 9.46 -7.85
C ILE A 69 -16.39 10.68 -7.72
N ILE A 70 -17.44 10.54 -6.92
CA ILE A 70 -18.37 11.63 -6.61
C ILE A 70 -17.95 12.20 -5.27
N GLN A 71 -17.69 13.50 -5.25
CA GLN A 71 -17.22 14.22 -4.07
C GLN A 71 -18.12 15.42 -3.83
N GLU A 72 -18.79 15.47 -2.67
CA GLU A 72 -19.74 16.53 -2.34
C GLU A 72 -19.08 17.87 -2.00
N LYS A 73 -17.84 17.84 -1.47
CA LYS A 73 -17.07 19.03 -1.09
C LYS A 73 -15.61 18.83 -1.42
N GLU A 74 -14.96 19.88 -1.93
CA GLU A 74 -13.51 19.86 -2.13
C GLU A 74 -12.78 19.64 -0.81
N LEU A 75 -11.87 18.66 -0.79
CA LEU A 75 -11.12 18.28 0.40
C LEU A 75 -9.65 18.61 0.15
N ASN A 76 -9.13 19.56 0.92
CA ASN A 76 -7.72 19.91 0.90
C ASN A 76 -6.91 18.92 1.76
N PHE A 77 -6.56 17.78 1.15
CA PHE A 77 -5.70 16.79 1.78
C PHE A 77 -4.27 17.30 1.97
N SER A 78 -3.64 16.83 3.04
CA SER A 78 -2.25 17.14 3.38
C SER A 78 -1.56 15.90 3.91
N LYS A 79 -0.33 15.65 3.45
CA LYS A 79 0.52 14.56 3.95
C LYS A 79 1.05 14.77 5.37
N THR A 80 0.87 15.93 5.98
CA THR A 80 1.37 16.23 7.33
C THR A 80 0.31 16.03 8.41
N LYS A 81 -0.95 15.79 8.04
CA LYS A 81 -2.06 15.53 8.96
C LYS A 81 -2.38 14.04 9.03
N SER A 82 -3.03 13.61 10.10
CA SER A 82 -3.52 12.24 10.28
C SER A 82 -4.99 12.16 9.89
N TYR A 83 -5.39 11.05 9.26
CA TYR A 83 -6.76 10.81 8.81
C TYR A 83 -7.22 9.42 9.24
N LEU A 84 -8.47 9.32 9.66
CA LEU A 84 -9.18 8.05 9.82
C LEU A 84 -10.15 7.91 8.65
N ILE A 85 -9.91 6.93 7.78
CA ILE A 85 -10.76 6.67 6.62
C ILE A 85 -11.68 5.51 6.97
N ILE A 86 -12.98 5.74 6.84
CA ILE A 86 -14.02 4.75 7.10
C ILE A 86 -14.76 4.51 5.79
N SER A 87 -14.89 3.25 5.40
CA SER A 87 -15.69 2.82 4.25
C SER A 87 -16.51 1.59 4.65
N ASN A 88 -17.53 1.29 3.85
CA ASN A 88 -18.06 -0.07 3.85
C ASN A 88 -16.98 -1.05 3.35
N HIS A 89 -17.17 -2.33 3.64
CA HIS A 89 -16.30 -3.40 3.12
C HIS A 89 -17.13 -4.37 2.29
N ARG A 90 -16.92 -4.35 0.98
CA ARG A 90 -17.65 -5.16 -0.01
C ARG A 90 -16.75 -6.21 -0.64
N SER A 91 -15.46 -5.92 -0.79
CA SER A 91 -14.53 -6.82 -1.46
C SER A 91 -13.08 -6.53 -1.10
N TRP A 92 -12.18 -7.42 -1.50
CA TRP A 92 -10.75 -7.14 -1.40
C TRP A 92 -10.28 -5.99 -2.31
N VAL A 93 -11.06 -5.64 -3.35
CA VAL A 93 -10.77 -4.54 -4.28
C VAL A 93 -10.87 -3.18 -3.59
N ASP A 94 -11.58 -3.09 -2.47
CA ASP A 94 -11.75 -1.85 -1.71
C ASP A 94 -10.40 -1.23 -1.31
N ILE A 95 -9.40 -2.06 -0.97
CA ILE A 95 -8.04 -1.59 -0.68
C ILE A 95 -7.43 -0.91 -1.89
N LEU A 96 -7.60 -1.48 -3.09
CA LEU A 96 -7.06 -0.93 -4.34
C LEU A 96 -7.74 0.39 -4.70
N VAL A 97 -9.05 0.50 -4.49
CA VAL A 97 -9.83 1.72 -4.69
C VAL A 97 -9.34 2.82 -3.75
N LEU A 98 -9.25 2.54 -2.45
CA LEU A 98 -8.79 3.51 -1.46
C LEU A 98 -7.34 3.93 -1.70
N GLN A 99 -6.46 2.97 -2.00
CA GLN A 99 -5.09 3.27 -2.38
C GLN A 99 -5.05 4.13 -3.65
N ARG A 100 -5.83 3.84 -4.69
CA ARG A 100 -5.93 4.68 -5.90
C ARG A 100 -6.30 6.12 -5.58
N ILE A 101 -7.40 6.30 -4.85
CA ILE A 101 -7.95 7.63 -4.56
C ILE A 101 -6.95 8.43 -3.72
N PHE A 102 -6.42 7.85 -2.65
CA PHE A 102 -5.68 8.61 -1.64
C PHE A 102 -4.16 8.56 -1.80
N ASN A 103 -3.60 7.75 -2.71
CA ASN A 103 -2.15 7.65 -2.89
C ASN A 103 -1.54 9.03 -3.14
N LYS A 104 -0.52 9.36 -2.36
CA LYS A 104 0.19 10.64 -2.41
C LYS A 104 -0.68 11.88 -2.14
N GLN A 105 -1.95 11.75 -1.74
CA GLN A 105 -2.79 12.87 -1.28
C GLN A 105 -2.79 12.99 0.25
N VAL A 106 -2.87 11.84 0.93
CA VAL A 106 -2.79 11.71 2.40
C VAL A 106 -1.53 10.92 2.79
N PRO A 107 -1.15 10.84 4.09
CA PRO A 107 -0.11 9.91 4.50
C PRO A 107 -0.41 8.48 4.04
N PHE A 108 0.62 7.69 3.78
CA PHE A 108 0.45 6.33 3.27
C PHE A 108 -0.54 5.51 4.09
N LEU A 109 -1.55 4.97 3.40
CA LEU A 109 -2.66 4.25 4.03
C LEU A 109 -2.16 2.98 4.69
N ARG A 110 -2.53 2.81 5.96
CA ARG A 110 -2.34 1.59 6.73
C ARG A 110 -3.71 1.01 7.05
N PHE A 111 -3.84 -0.28 6.81
CA PHE A 111 -5.10 -1.00 7.00
C PHE A 111 -4.99 -1.91 8.20
N PHE A 112 -6.10 -2.09 8.91
CA PHE A 112 -6.26 -3.19 9.86
C PHE A 112 -6.39 -4.49 9.08
N ILE A 113 -5.30 -5.27 9.05
CA ILE A 113 -5.22 -6.51 8.26
C ILE A 113 -5.29 -7.73 9.16
N LYS A 114 -5.81 -8.85 8.64
CA LYS A 114 -5.90 -10.09 9.43
C LYS A 114 -4.51 -10.66 9.73
N GLN A 115 -4.34 -11.29 10.89
CA GLN A 115 -3.05 -11.84 11.31
C GLN A 115 -2.49 -12.88 10.31
N GLU A 116 -3.32 -13.62 9.60
CA GLU A 116 -2.93 -14.64 8.64
C GLU A 116 -2.11 -14.06 7.47
N LEU A 117 -2.31 -12.78 7.13
CA LEU A 117 -1.58 -12.11 6.05
C LEU A 117 -0.08 -11.97 6.35
N LYS A 118 0.35 -12.15 7.60
CA LYS A 118 1.78 -12.18 7.97
C LYS A 118 2.54 -13.32 7.29
N TRP A 119 1.85 -14.37 6.84
CA TRP A 119 2.44 -15.55 6.23
C TRP A 119 2.55 -15.49 4.72
N ILE A 120 1.97 -14.46 4.08
CA ILE A 120 2.07 -14.31 2.63
C ILE A 120 3.53 -13.98 2.28
N PRO A 121 4.17 -14.77 1.40
CA PRO A 121 5.54 -14.51 0.98
C PRO A 121 5.71 -13.08 0.48
N PHE A 122 6.80 -12.45 0.88
CA PHE A 122 7.13 -11.03 0.67
C PHE A 122 6.17 -10.03 1.37
N LEU A 123 4.88 -10.08 1.09
CA LEU A 123 3.92 -9.09 1.59
C LEU A 123 3.82 -9.06 3.12
N GLY A 124 3.85 -10.23 3.79
CA GLY A 124 3.74 -10.29 5.25
C GLY A 124 4.81 -9.48 5.98
N LEU A 125 6.07 -9.59 5.52
CA LEU A 125 7.19 -8.81 6.04
C LEU A 125 7.08 -7.32 5.65
N ALA A 126 6.65 -7.03 4.42
CA ALA A 126 6.48 -5.66 3.96
C ALA A 126 5.42 -4.91 4.79
N PHE A 127 4.29 -5.55 5.11
CA PHE A 127 3.26 -5.00 5.99
C PHE A 127 3.80 -4.69 7.39
N LYS A 128 4.61 -5.59 7.96
CA LYS A 128 5.27 -5.36 9.26
C LYS A 128 6.20 -4.14 9.21
N ILE A 129 7.03 -4.02 8.16
CA ILE A 129 7.98 -2.90 8.00
C ILE A 129 7.26 -1.55 7.77
N LEU A 130 6.09 -1.58 7.14
CA LEU A 130 5.23 -0.41 6.92
C LEU A 130 4.35 -0.06 8.13
N ASP A 131 4.53 -0.77 9.25
CA ASP A 131 3.78 -0.61 10.50
C ASP A 131 2.27 -0.84 10.34
N PHE A 132 1.86 -1.85 9.56
CA PHE A 132 0.45 -2.23 9.45
C PHE A 132 -0.05 -2.93 10.72
N PRO A 133 -1.20 -2.53 11.28
CA PRO A 133 -1.78 -3.19 12.43
C PRO A 133 -2.40 -4.54 12.04
N PHE A 134 -1.89 -5.62 12.64
CA PHE A 134 -2.43 -6.97 12.48
C PHE A 134 -3.49 -7.28 13.55
N MET A 135 -4.69 -7.65 13.10
CA MET A 135 -5.84 -7.96 13.94
C MET A 135 -5.98 -9.46 14.16
N LYS A 136 -6.29 -9.86 15.40
CA LYS A 136 -6.71 -11.21 15.75
C LYS A 136 -8.22 -11.24 15.95
N ARG A 137 -8.88 -12.29 15.47
CA ARG A 137 -10.27 -12.55 15.84
C ARG A 137 -10.25 -13.44 17.08
N TYR A 138 -10.67 -12.89 18.21
CA TYR A 138 -10.92 -13.68 19.40
C TYR A 138 -12.35 -14.20 19.30
N THR A 139 -12.51 -15.52 19.24
CA THR A 139 -13.79 -16.17 19.46
C THR A 139 -14.05 -16.11 20.96
N LYS A 140 -15.22 -15.59 21.37
CA LYS A 140 -15.68 -15.76 22.75
C LYS A 140 -16.13 -17.19 22.96
#